data_AF-A0A965RBZ7-F1
#
_entry.id   AF-A0A965RBZ7-F1
#
_cell.length_a   1.000
_cell.length_b   1.000
_cell.length_c   1.000
_cell.angle_alpha   90.00
_cell.angle_beta   90.00
_cell.angle_gamma   90.00
#
_symmetry.space_group_name_H-M   'P 1'
#
loop_
_entity.id
_entity.type
_entity.pdbx_description
1 polymer ?
#
loop_
_entity_poly.entity_id
_entity_poly.type
_entity_poly.pdbx_seq_one_letter_code
_entity_poly.pdbx_strand_id
1 'polypeptide(L)'
;CEAINDVERDELLARPAAELMRRTFAGLDLRIHESHAVAFRCRCSAERVEGMLRSLGVDEVESIVAERGQVTVTCEFCHKPWRFDAVDVSRLFGAAADQPPGSSAVN
;
A
#
# COMPACT_ATOMS: atom_id res chain seq x y z
N CYS A 1 -4.78 13.58 -32.82
CA CYS A 1 -5.96 13.95 -32.01
C CYS A 1 -5.60 15.17 -31.16
N GLU A 2 -5.87 16.39 -31.66
CA GLU A 2 -5.56 17.64 -30.93
C GLU A 2 -6.56 17.96 -29.81
N ALA A 3 -7.78 17.41 -29.86
CA ALA A 3 -8.88 17.75 -28.94
C ALA A 3 -8.58 17.51 -27.44
N ILE A 4 -7.66 16.61 -27.09
CA ILE A 4 -7.26 16.38 -25.68
C ILE A 4 -6.44 17.55 -25.14
N ASN A 5 -5.72 18.28 -26.00
CA ASN A 5 -4.83 19.35 -25.58
C ASN A 5 -5.58 20.63 -25.15
N ASP A 6 -6.87 20.74 -25.49
CA ASP A 6 -7.73 21.89 -25.14
C ASP A 6 -8.44 21.72 -23.78
N VAL A 7 -8.09 20.68 -23.01
CA VAL A 7 -8.67 20.44 -21.68
C VAL A 7 -7.78 21.06 -20.61
N GLU A 8 -8.29 22.11 -19.98
CA GLU A 8 -7.57 22.82 -18.91
C GLU A 8 -7.47 21.99 -17.63
N ARG A 9 -6.38 22.16 -16.88
CA ARG A 9 -6.11 21.41 -15.64
C ARG A 9 -7.23 21.53 -14.61
N ASP A 10 -7.79 22.73 -14.45
CA ASP A 10 -8.85 22.97 -13.47
C ASP A 10 -10.15 22.26 -13.87
N GLU A 11 -10.40 22.11 -15.17
CA GLU A 11 -11.56 21.36 -15.65
C GLU A 11 -11.45 19.86 -15.38
N LEU A 12 -10.24 19.29 -15.49
CA LEU A 12 -9.97 17.88 -15.14
C LEU A 12 -10.33 17.56 -13.67
N LEU A 13 -10.14 18.53 -12.78
CA LEU A 13 -10.40 18.36 -11.34
C LEU A 13 -11.85 18.71 -10.96
N ALA A 14 -12.46 19.66 -11.66
CA ALA A 14 -13.77 20.20 -11.31
C ALA A 14 -14.96 19.42 -11.90
N ARG A 15 -14.77 18.68 -13.00
CA ARG A 15 -15.86 18.02 -13.74
C ARG A 15 -15.76 16.49 -13.72
N PRO A 16 -16.88 15.77 -13.76
CA PRO A 16 -16.87 14.33 -13.96
C PRO A 16 -16.21 13.93 -15.28
N ALA A 17 -15.38 12.89 -15.27
CA ALA A 17 -14.65 12.42 -16.45
C ALA A 17 -15.56 12.16 -17.67
N ALA A 18 -16.75 11.58 -17.45
CA ALA A 18 -17.70 11.30 -18.53
C ALA A 18 -18.22 12.57 -19.23
N GLU A 19 -18.33 13.69 -18.52
CA GLU A 19 -18.74 14.97 -19.09
C GLU A 19 -17.63 15.54 -19.98
N LEU A 20 -16.40 15.53 -19.48
CA LEU A 20 -15.22 15.96 -20.23
C LEU A 20 -15.06 15.14 -21.51
N MET A 21 -15.18 13.81 -21.43
CA MET A 21 -15.07 12.93 -22.59
C MET A 21 -16.14 13.23 -23.65
N ARG A 22 -17.40 13.44 -23.26
CA ARG A 22 -18.47 13.79 -24.21
C ARG A 22 -18.21 15.11 -24.94
N ARG A 23 -17.67 16.10 -24.23
CA ARG A 23 -17.36 17.43 -24.80
C ARG A 23 -16.15 17.35 -25.74
N THR A 24 -15.06 16.74 -25.28
CA THR A 24 -13.80 16.66 -26.02
C THR A 24 -13.91 15.81 -27.28
N PHE A 25 -14.70 14.73 -27.25
CA PHE A 25 -14.87 13.81 -28.37
C PHE A 25 -16.20 13.98 -29.09
N ALA A 26 -16.75 15.20 -29.08
CA ALA A 26 -17.99 15.50 -29.78
C ALA A 26 -17.88 15.14 -31.28
N GLY A 27 -18.88 14.42 -31.80
CA GLY A 27 -18.90 13.95 -33.19
C GLY A 27 -18.30 12.56 -33.42
N LEU A 28 -17.72 11.93 -32.39
CA LEU A 28 -17.32 10.52 -32.42
C LEU A 28 -18.38 9.63 -31.78
N ASP A 29 -18.46 8.38 -32.24
CA ASP A 29 -19.28 7.35 -31.58
C ASP A 29 -18.58 6.90 -30.28
N LEU A 30 -18.94 7.53 -29.16
CA LEU A 30 -18.32 7.33 -27.86
C LEU A 30 -19.15 6.37 -26.99
N ARG A 31 -18.55 5.24 -26.64
CA ARG A 31 -19.10 4.32 -25.63
C ARG A 31 -18.42 4.54 -24.28
N ILE A 32 -19.15 5.04 -23.30
CA ILE A 32 -18.66 5.22 -21.92
C ILE A 32 -19.14 4.05 -21.06
N HIS A 33 -18.21 3.38 -20.37
CA HIS A 33 -18.49 2.29 -19.45
C HIS A 33 -18.72 2.81 -18.03
N GLU A 34 -19.19 1.91 -17.15
CA GLU A 34 -19.37 2.23 -15.73
C GLU A 34 -18.04 2.64 -15.09
N SER A 35 -18.10 3.67 -14.24
CA SER A 35 -16.94 4.12 -13.48
C SER A 35 -16.69 3.22 -12.27
N HIS A 36 -15.42 2.94 -12.01
CA HIS A 36 -15.01 2.29 -10.78
C HIS A 36 -14.49 3.31 -9.77
N ALA A 37 -14.87 3.15 -8.51
CA ALA A 37 -14.32 3.96 -7.42
C ALA A 37 -12.82 3.64 -7.25
N VAL A 38 -11.98 4.66 -7.37
CA VAL A 38 -10.55 4.56 -7.13
C VAL A 38 -10.27 5.02 -5.70
N ALA A 39 -9.54 4.20 -4.95
CA ALA A 39 -9.13 4.52 -3.59
C ALA A 39 -7.69 4.06 -3.37
N PHE A 40 -6.96 4.81 -2.55
CA PHE A 40 -5.64 4.39 -2.09
C PHE A 40 -5.77 3.13 -1.22
N ARG A 41 -5.01 2.08 -1.55
CA ARG A 41 -4.91 0.85 -0.77
C ARG A 41 -3.47 0.39 -0.67
N CYS A 42 -2.95 0.29 0.55
CA CYS A 42 -1.65 -0.31 0.81
C CYS A 42 -1.80 -1.80 1.13
N ARG A 43 -0.81 -2.61 0.71
CA ARG A 43 -0.76 -4.04 1.00
C ARG A 43 0.02 -4.36 2.28
N CYS A 44 0.49 -3.40 3.07
CA CYS A 44 1.18 -3.73 4.32
C CYS A 44 0.24 -4.44 5.31
N SER A 45 0.73 -5.46 6.00
CA SER A 45 0.02 -6.18 7.07
C SER A 45 0.97 -6.50 8.20
N ALA A 46 0.43 -6.77 9.40
CA ALA A 46 1.23 -7.19 10.55
C ALA A 46 2.06 -8.43 10.21
N GLU A 47 1.45 -9.44 9.60
CA GLU A 47 2.09 -10.70 9.18
C GLU A 47 3.30 -10.48 8.27
N ARG A 48 3.24 -9.53 7.32
CA ARG A 48 4.39 -9.22 6.46
C ARG A 48 5.54 -8.58 7.24
N VAL A 49 5.21 -7.68 8.17
CA VAL A 49 6.22 -7.03 9.01
C VAL A 49 6.83 -8.02 10.00
N GLU A 50 6.01 -8.90 10.59
CA GLU A 50 6.45 -10.02 11.41
C GLU A 50 7.40 -10.96 10.62
N GLY A 51 7.06 -11.32 9.37
CA GLY A 51 7.93 -12.13 8.51
C GLY A 51 9.27 -11.45 8.18
N MET A 52 9.26 -10.13 8.00
CA MET A 52 10.48 -9.34 7.84
C MET A 52 11.34 -9.36 9.11
N LEU A 53 10.73 -9.12 10.28
CA LEU A 53 11.42 -9.16 11.57
C LEU A 53 12.01 -10.56 11.86
N ARG A 54 11.30 -11.64 11.52
CA ARG A 54 11.84 -13.00 11.61
C ARG A 54 13.07 -13.21 10.74
N SER A 55 13.11 -12.59 9.57
CA SER A 55 14.23 -12.69 8.64
C SER A 55 15.47 -11.92 9.10
N LEU A 56 15.32 -10.90 9.96
CA LEU A 56 16.45 -10.23 10.63
C LEU A 56 17.12 -11.12 11.70
N GLY A 57 16.35 -12.02 12.31
CA GLY A 57 16.82 -12.90 13.39
C GLY A 57 16.49 -12.38 14.78
N VAL A 58 16.46 -13.29 15.75
CA VAL A 58 16.03 -13.03 17.13
C VAL A 58 16.97 -12.06 17.84
N ASP A 59 18.29 -12.30 17.78
CA ASP A 59 19.29 -11.52 18.50
C ASP A 59 19.25 -10.03 18.11
N GLU A 60 19.12 -9.74 16.81
CA GLU A 60 19.05 -8.38 16.29
C GLU A 60 17.78 -7.66 16.79
N VAL A 61 16.62 -8.31 16.66
CA VAL A 61 15.35 -7.72 17.07
C VAL A 61 15.28 -7.52 18.59
N GLU A 62 15.75 -8.49 19.37
CA GLU A 62 15.81 -8.38 20.84
C GLU A 62 16.77 -7.29 21.30
N SER A 63 17.93 -7.12 20.66
CA SER A 63 18.86 -6.05 20.98
C SER A 63 18.23 -4.66 20.81
N ILE A 64 17.46 -4.45 19.74
CA ILE A 64 16.76 -3.19 19.47
C ILE A 64 15.70 -2.93 20.56
N VAL A 65 14.96 -3.96 20.97
CA VAL A 65 13.99 -3.85 22.07
C VAL A 65 14.69 -3.55 23.39
N ALA A 66 15.82 -4.19 23.68
CA ALA A 66 16.58 -3.94 24.91
C ALA A 66 17.08 -2.49 25.00
N GLU A 67 17.52 -1.91 23.88
CA GLU A 67 18.01 -0.53 23.82
C GLU A 67 16.88 0.52 23.82
N ARG A 68 15.78 0.26 23.11
CA ARG A 68 14.76 1.28 22.76
C ARG A 68 13.37 1.00 23.32
N GLY A 69 13.19 -0.14 24.00
CA GLY A 69 11.92 -0.62 24.55
C GLY A 69 10.96 -1.23 23.52
N GLN A 70 11.12 -0.93 22.22
CA GLN A 70 10.28 -1.43 21.14
C GLN A 70 10.99 -1.34 19.78
N VAL A 71 10.55 -2.17 18.83
CA VAL A 71 10.91 -2.03 17.41
C VAL A 71 9.81 -1.27 16.69
N THR A 72 10.18 -0.26 15.90
CA THR A 72 9.24 0.47 15.03
C THR A 72 9.64 0.28 13.58
N VAL A 73 8.72 -0.25 12.77
CA VAL A 73 8.86 -0.39 11.31
C VAL A 73 7.85 0.51 10.63
N THR A 74 8.34 1.44 9.81
CA THR A 74 7.48 2.31 9.00
C THR A 74 7.34 1.73 7.60
N CYS A 75 6.12 1.63 7.10
CA CYS A 75 5.90 1.24 5.70
C CYS A 75 6.25 2.40 4.77
N GLU A 76 7.20 2.21 3.85
CA GLU A 76 7.61 3.25 2.88
C GLU A 76 6.52 3.66 1.87
N PHE A 77 5.41 2.91 1.77
CA PHE A 77 4.32 3.21 0.83
C PHE A 77 3.15 3.97 1.45
N CYS A 78 2.76 3.62 2.68
CA CYS A 78 1.63 4.25 3.36
C CYS A 78 2.02 5.00 4.63
N HIS A 79 3.31 4.98 4.99
CA HIS A 79 3.87 5.57 6.19
C HIS A 79 3.22 5.12 7.51
N LYS A 80 2.47 4.01 7.49
CA LYS A 80 1.93 3.41 8.71
C LYS A 80 3.08 2.90 9.59
N PRO A 81 3.18 3.34 10.85
CA PRO A 81 4.11 2.76 11.80
C PRO A 81 3.55 1.47 12.40
N TRP A 82 4.35 0.41 12.37
CA TRP A 82 4.12 -0.84 13.08
C TRP A 82 5.06 -0.88 14.27
N ARG A 83 4.52 -1.16 15.45
CA ARG A 83 5.30 -1.18 16.71
C ARG A 83 5.17 -2.56 17.33
N PHE A 84 6.30 -3.09 17.78
CA PHE A 84 6.40 -4.39 18.44
C PHE A 84 7.18 -4.19 19.74
N ASP A 85 6.58 -4.54 20.87
CA ASP A 85 7.23 -4.51 22.18
C ASP A 85 7.91 -5.85 22.51
N ALA A 86 8.47 -5.97 23.71
CA ALA A 86 9.13 -7.20 24.17
C ALA A 86 8.19 -8.42 24.18
N VAL A 87 6.91 -8.24 24.48
CA VAL A 87 5.92 -9.31 24.51
C VAL A 87 5.60 -9.76 23.08
N ASP A 88 5.43 -8.81 22.17
CA ASP A 88 5.22 -9.10 20.75
C ASP A 88 6.41 -9.81 20.12
N VAL A 89 7.64 -9.39 20.43
CA VAL A 89 8.87 -10.02 19.95
C VAL A 89 9.01 -11.44 20.52
N SER A 90 8.73 -11.62 21.81
CA SER A 90 8.71 -12.95 22.43
C SER A 90 7.69 -13.88 21.74
N ARG A 91 6.50 -13.37 21.40
CA ARG A 91 5.47 -14.11 20.66
C ARG A 91 5.91 -14.40 19.21
N LEU A 92 6.59 -13.46 18.57
CA LEU A 92 7.03 -13.56 17.18
C LEU A 92 8.00 -14.72 16.95
N PHE A 93 8.94 -14.91 17.88
CA PHE A 93 9.97 -15.94 17.84
C PHE A 93 9.59 -17.20 18.63
N GLY A 94 8.72 -17.10 19.64
CA GLY A 94 8.21 -18.24 20.40
C GLY A 94 7.29 -19.17 19.60
N ALA A 95 6.76 -18.71 18.45
CA ALA A 95 5.80 -19.45 17.63
C ALA A 95 6.35 -19.98 16.29
N ALA A 96 7.66 -19.85 16.00
CA ALA A 96 8.20 -20.13 14.66
C ALA A 96 9.35 -21.14 14.65
N ALA A 97 9.02 -22.42 14.78
CA ALA A 97 9.60 -23.42 13.89
C ALA A 97 8.62 -23.55 12.71
N ASP A 98 9.13 -23.36 11.49
CA ASP A 98 8.51 -23.80 10.23
C ASP A 98 7.52 -22.87 9.50
N GLN A 99 7.98 -21.73 8.97
CA GLN A 99 7.38 -21.17 7.74
C GLN A 99 8.38 -20.32 6.92
N PRO A 100 8.69 -20.70 5.66
CA PRO A 100 9.51 -19.88 4.77
C PRO A 100 8.75 -18.65 4.23
N PRO A 101 9.43 -17.54 3.89
CA PRO A 101 8.81 -16.31 3.43
C PRO A 101 8.26 -16.48 2.00
N GLY A 102 7.00 -16.89 1.88
CA GLY A 102 6.26 -16.92 0.62
C GLY A 102 5.49 -15.62 0.41
N SER A 103 5.96 -14.76 -0.51
CA SER A 103 5.13 -13.69 -1.09
C SER A 103 3.98 -14.32 -1.88
N SER A 104 2.87 -14.64 -1.22
CA SER A 104 1.62 -14.96 -1.90
C SER A 104 0.80 -13.70 -2.15
N ALA A 105 0.22 -13.64 -3.35
CA ALA A 105 -0.69 -12.62 -3.90
C ALA A 105 -0.04 -11.44 -4.68
N VAL A 106 0.45 -11.76 -5.88
CA VAL A 106 0.18 -10.94 -7.07
C VAL A 106 -0.77 -11.74 -7.96
N ASN A 107 -2.07 -11.54 -7.76
CA ASN A 107 -3.10 -11.60 -8.80
C ASN A 107 -3.96 -10.35 -8.61
#